data_AF-A0A357B0G0-F1
#
_entry.id   AF-A0A357B0G0-F1
#
_cell.length_a   1.000
_cell.length_b   1.000
_cell.length_c   1.000
_cell.angle_alpha   90.00
_cell.angle_beta   90.00
_cell.angle_gamma   90.00
#
_symmetry.space_group_name_H-M   'P 1'
#
loop_
_entity.id
_entity.type
_entity.pdbx_description
1 polymer ?
#
loop_
_entity_poly.entity_id
_entity_poly.type
_entity_poly.pdbx_seq_one_letter_code
_entity_poly.pdbx_strand_id
1 'polypeptide(L)' 'EVVAQGSVEDICACPRSITGQYLSGKKSIPLPEKRRAGNGKQLTVRGAEENNLKHIDVTFPLGVLN' A
#
# COMPACT_ATOMS: atom_id res chain seq x y z
N GLU A 1 -7.76 26.70 -1.53
CA GLU A 1 -6.81 27.29 -2.50
C GLU A 1 -6.31 26.21 -3.45
N VAL A 2 -5.90 26.55 -4.67
CA VAL A 2 -5.20 25.62 -5.56
C VAL A 2 -3.70 25.72 -5.25
N VAL A 3 -3.09 24.61 -4.81
CA VAL A 3 -1.69 24.59 -4.35
C VAL A 3 -0.69 24.44 -5.50
N ALA A 4 -1.07 23.69 -6.54
CA ALA A 4 -0.32 23.55 -7.79
C ALA A 4 -1.28 23.11 -8.92
N GLN A 5 -1.02 23.55 -10.14
CA GLN A 5 -1.75 23.18 -11.35
C GLN A 5 -0.80 23.32 -12.55
N GLY A 6 -0.90 22.42 -13.53
CA GLY A 6 -0.05 22.44 -14.72
C GLY A 6 0.29 21.02 -15.17
N SER A 7 1.39 20.90 -15.91
CA SER A 7 2.02 19.62 -16.22
C SER A 7 2.49 18.89 -14.95
N VAL A 8 2.88 17.63 -15.08
CA VAL A 8 3.46 16.86 -13.95
C VAL A 8 4.75 17.52 -13.49
N GLU A 9 5.54 18.04 -14.43
CA GLU A 9 6.79 18.77 -14.18
C GLU A 9 6.54 20.03 -13.34
N ASP A 10 5.50 20.80 -13.67
CA ASP A 10 5.10 22.00 -12.91
C ASP A 10 4.70 21.64 -11.47
N ILE A 11 3.94 20.54 -11.31
CA ILE A 11 3.48 20.06 -10.00
C ILE A 11 4.68 19.57 -9.17
N CYS A 12 5.63 18.85 -9.76
CA CYS A 12 6.86 18.38 -9.13
C CYS A 12 7.82 19.53 -8.75
N ALA A 13 7.82 20.61 -9.54
CA ALA A 13 8.62 21.80 -9.29
C ALA A 13 8.07 22.64 -8.13
N CYS A 14 6.75 22.62 -7.88
CA CYS A 14 6.12 23.38 -6.80
C CYS A 14 6.45 22.80 -5.41
N PRO A 15 7.30 23.46 -4.58
CA PRO A 15 7.71 22.91 -3.30
C PRO A 15 6.58 22.84 -2.27
N ARG A 16 5.51 23.64 -2.43
CA ARG A 16 4.32 23.60 -1.56
C ARG A 16 3.40 22.41 -1.85
N SER A 17 3.54 21.76 -3.00
CA SER A 17 2.70 20.61 -3.39
C SER A 17 3.19 19.33 -2.73
N ILE A 18 2.47 18.81 -1.72
CA ILE A 18 2.81 17.51 -1.12
C ILE A 18 2.75 16.38 -2.16
N THR A 19 1.78 16.43 -3.08
CA THR A 19 1.69 15.50 -4.22
C THR A 19 2.94 15.59 -5.09
N GLY A 20 3.39 16.79 -5.44
CA GLY A 20 4.62 17.02 -6.20
C GLY A 20 5.86 16.46 -5.51
N GLN A 21 5.94 16.59 -4.18
CA GLN A 21 7.04 16.02 -3.41
C GLN A 21 7.08 14.47 -3.46
N TYR A 22 5.93 13.80 -3.46
CA TYR A 22 5.87 12.34 -3.62
C TYR A 22 6.14 11.90 -5.07
N LEU A 23 5.56 12.60 -6.04
CA LEU A 23 5.77 12.31 -7.47
C LEU A 23 7.23 12.49 -7.89
N SER A 24 7.91 13.51 -7.36
CA SER A 24 9.32 13.77 -7.66
C SER A 24 10.28 12.90 -6.82
N GLY A 25 9.77 12.03 -5.94
CA GLY A 25 10.58 11.22 -5.02
C GLY A 25 11.27 11.97 -3.88
N LYS A 26 11.02 13.28 -3.70
CA LYS A 26 11.54 14.06 -2.55
C LYS A 26 10.98 13.52 -1.23
N LYS A 27 9.73 13.06 -1.27
CA LYS A 27 9.10 12.24 -0.23
C LYS A 27 8.82 10.86 -0.80
N SER A 28 8.94 9.85 0.05
CA SER A 28 8.63 8.47 -0.30
C SER A 28 8.11 7.75 0.94
N ILE A 29 7.45 6.60 0.71
CA ILE A 29 7.14 5.66 1.77
C ILE A 29 8.23 4.58 1.70
N PRO A 30 9.19 4.58 2.65
CA PRO A 30 10.28 3.62 2.61
C PRO A 30 9.75 2.20 2.86
N LEU A 31 10.37 1.22 2.21
CA LEU A 31 10.14 -0.17 2.54
C LEU A 31 10.82 -0.49 3.89
N PRO A 32 10.18 -1.31 4.74
CA PRO A 32 10.83 -1.74 5.98
C PRO A 32 12.06 -2.60 5.65
N GLU A 33 13.19 -2.34 6.33
CA GLU A 33 14.42 -3.12 6.16
C GLU A 33 14.23 -4.60 6.50
N LYS A 34 13.31 -4.89 7.44
CA LYS A 34 12.94 -6.24 7.87
C LYS A 34 11.43 -6.39 7.93
N ARG A 35 10.90 -7.47 7.35
CA ARG A 35 9.49 -7.85 7.50
C ARG A 35 9.28 -8.66 8.78
N ARG A 36 8.09 -8.52 9.39
CA ARG A 36 7.70 -9.34 10.54
C ARG A 36 7.49 -10.78 10.08
N ALA A 37 8.02 -11.76 10.82
CA ALA A 37 7.85 -13.17 10.50
C ALA A 37 6.46 -13.74 10.85
N GLY A 38 5.62 -12.98 11.57
CA GLY A 38 4.39 -13.47 12.18
C GLY A 38 4.64 -14.16 13.52
N ASN A 39 3.58 -14.68 14.14
CA ASN A 39 3.64 -15.33 15.46
C ASN A 39 3.52 -16.88 15.40
N GLY A 40 3.67 -17.46 14.20
CA GLY A 40 3.52 -18.90 13.96
C GLY A 40 2.07 -19.41 13.91
N LYS A 41 1.08 -18.60 14.30
CA LYS A 41 -0.34 -18.94 14.21
C LYS A 41 -0.92 -18.47 12.89
N GLN A 42 -1.98 -19.15 12.44
CA GLN A 42 -2.61 -18.92 11.15
C GLN A 42 -4.13 -19.07 11.27
N LEU A 43 -4.86 -18.33 10.43
CA LEU A 43 -6.31 -18.43 10.26
C LEU A 43 -6.60 -18.89 8.83
N THR A 44 -7.37 -19.96 8.67
CA THR A 44 -7.77 -20.46 7.35
C THR A 44 -9.27 -20.27 7.15
N VAL A 45 -9.63 -19.58 6.07
CA VAL A 45 -10.99 -19.57 5.53
C VAL A 45 -11.08 -20.69 4.50
N ARG A 46 -12.10 -21.55 4.62
CA ARG A 46 -12.29 -22.71 3.73
C ARG A 46 -13.56 -22.58 2.91
N GLY A 47 -13.50 -23.05 1.66
CA GLY A 47 -14.65 -23.12 0.75
C GLY A 47 -15.33 -21.78 0.53
N ALA A 48 -14.57 -20.68 0.46
CA ALA A 48 -15.14 -19.36 0.30
C ALA A 48 -15.73 -19.22 -1.12
N GLU A 49 -17.02 -18.92 -1.20
CA GLU A 49 -17.81 -18.88 -2.44
C GLU A 49 -18.73 -17.66 -2.57
N GLU A 50 -18.66 -16.73 -1.61
CA GLU A 50 -19.54 -15.56 -1.63
C GLU A 50 -19.17 -14.60 -2.77
N ASN A 51 -20.18 -13.96 -3.39
CA ASN A 51 -20.04 -13.15 -4.62
C ASN A 51 -19.35 -13.89 -5.79
N ASN A 52 -18.14 -13.46 -6.14
CA ASN A 52 -17.35 -13.97 -7.26
C ASN A 52 -16.21 -14.90 -6.80
N LEU A 53 -16.22 -15.32 -5.54
CA LEU A 53 -15.24 -16.27 -4.99
C LEU A 53 -15.47 -17.67 -5.57
N LYS A 54 -14.38 -18.35 -5.91
CA LYS A 54 -14.39 -19.59 -6.72
C LYS A 54 -14.10 -20.83 -5.88
N HIS A 55 -14.84 -21.03 -4.78
CA HIS A 55 -14.62 -22.13 -3.83
C HIS A 55 -13.16 -22.23 -3.38
N ILE A 56 -12.66 -21.17 -2.74
CA ILE A 56 -11.24 -21.07 -2.38
C ILE A 56 -10.98 -21.31 -0.89
N ASP A 57 -9.86 -21.97 -0.61
CA ASP A 57 -9.26 -22.04 0.71
C ASP A 57 -8.10 -21.04 0.79
N VAL A 58 -8.11 -20.15 1.79
CA VAL A 58 -7.07 -19.12 1.98
C VAL A 58 -6.59 -19.09 3.42
N THR A 59 -5.28 -19.06 3.60
CA THR A 59 -4.63 -18.99 4.91
C THR A 59 -3.95 -17.65 5.14
N PHE A 60 -4.25 -17.02 6.27
CA PHE A 60 -3.71 -15.74 6.70
C PHE A 60 -2.82 -15.94 7.94
N PRO A 61 -1.51 -15.60 7.88
CA PRO A 61 -0.65 -15.63 9.06
C PRO A 61 -1.02 -14.52 10.05
N LEU A 62 -1.02 -14.84 11.35
CA LEU A 62 -1.39 -13.89 12.39
C LEU A 62 -0.17 -13.08 12.87
N GLY A 63 -0.44 -11.84 13.32
CA GLY A 63 0.58 -10.95 13.87
C GLY A 63 1.50 -10.29 12.83
N VAL A 64 1.21 -10.40 11.53
CA VAL A 64 1.99 -9.83 10.44
C VAL A 64 1.11 -9.09 9.45
N LEU A 65 1.65 -8.02 8.86
CA LEU A 65 1.15 -7.43 7.63
C LEU A 65 2.17 -7.83 6.55
N ASN A 66 1.76 -8.75 5.66
CA ASN A 66 2.64 -9.30 4.62
C ASN A 66 2.90 -8.27 3.51
#